data_AF-A0A1D3TZD7-F1
#
_entry.id   AF-A0A1D3TZD7-F1
#
_cell.length_a   1.000
_cell.length_b   1.000
_cell.length_c   1.000
_cell.angle_alpha   90.00
_cell.angle_beta   90.00
_cell.angle_gamma   90.00
#
_symmetry.space_group_name_H-M   'P 1'
#
loop_
_entity.id
_entity.type
_entity.pdbx_description
1 polymer ?
#
loop_
_entity_poly.entity_id
_entity_poly.type
_entity_poly.pdbx_seq_one_letter_code
_entity_poly.pdbx_strand_id
1 'polypeptide(L)'
;MANRKDEGDYHNVRCSRNNPQHVYVNKILSDLNMDIYKSKNQFIIDAVEAYCKMLNQDDLTVNATIERARKEGYVTRKDLDEIKRDICSRVVKEVQQEVISMLGTALAAKQSVNVTEETTKVKEDNFGEVNDAVVGLATNWVD
;
A
#
# COMPACT_ATOMS: atom_id res chain seq x y z
N MET A 1 -42.45 -39.67 -15.96
CA MET A 1 -41.72 -38.48 -16.44
C MET A 1 -41.36 -37.65 -15.22
N ALA A 2 -40.09 -37.64 -14.83
CA ALA A 2 -39.63 -36.97 -13.63
C ALA A 2 -39.74 -35.45 -13.80
N ASN A 3 -40.43 -34.80 -12.86
CA ASN A 3 -40.57 -33.37 -12.78
C ASN A 3 -39.20 -32.79 -12.39
N ARG A 4 -38.40 -32.36 -13.37
CA ARG A 4 -37.16 -31.63 -13.12
C ARG A 4 -37.59 -30.32 -12.44
N LYS A 5 -37.39 -30.24 -11.13
CA LYS A 5 -37.57 -29.00 -10.38
C LYS A 5 -36.65 -27.97 -11.03
N ASP A 6 -37.24 -26.91 -11.58
CA ASP A 6 -36.53 -25.80 -12.18
C ASP A 6 -35.76 -25.10 -11.05
N GLU A 7 -34.44 -25.32 -10.98
CA GLU A 7 -33.56 -24.77 -9.96
C GLU A 7 -33.14 -23.38 -10.43
N GLY A 8 -34.03 -22.41 -10.22
CA GLY A 8 -33.82 -21.02 -10.60
C GLY A 8 -34.11 -20.09 -9.44
N ASP A 9 -33.20 -19.13 -9.21
CA ASP A 9 -33.44 -18.01 -8.30
C ASP A 9 -34.22 -16.91 -9.05
N TYR A 10 -35.32 -16.45 -8.44
CA TYR A 10 -36.20 -15.46 -9.06
C TYR A 10 -35.95 -14.07 -8.44
N HIS A 11 -35.67 -13.11 -9.31
CA HIS A 11 -35.60 -11.69 -8.95
C HIS A 11 -36.62 -10.90 -9.76
N ASN A 12 -37.41 -10.05 -9.09
CA ASN A 12 -38.43 -9.23 -9.74
C ASN A 12 -38.03 -7.74 -9.75
N VAL A 13 -38.32 -7.06 -10.85
CA VAL A 13 -38.03 -5.63 -11.02
C VAL A 13 -39.32 -4.90 -11.38
N ARG A 14 -39.72 -3.93 -10.54
CA ARG A 14 -40.90 -3.10 -10.79
C ARG A 14 -40.51 -1.80 -11.48
N CYS A 15 -40.94 -1.63 -12.72
CA CYS A 15 -40.80 -0.37 -13.45
C CYS A 15 -41.97 0.58 -13.15
N SER A 16 -41.67 1.83 -12.80
CA SER A 16 -42.66 2.89 -12.57
C SER A 16 -42.91 3.67 -13.86
N ARG A 17 -44.17 4.05 -14.12
CA ARG A 17 -44.54 4.87 -15.29
C ARG A 17 -44.13 6.33 -15.19
N ASN A 18 -43.75 6.78 -13.98
CA ASN A 18 -43.43 8.18 -13.71
C ASN A 18 -41.91 8.42 -13.67
N ASN A 19 -41.10 7.36 -13.56
CA ASN A 19 -39.64 7.49 -13.58
C ASN A 19 -39.15 7.37 -15.03
N PRO A 20 -38.46 8.39 -15.58
CA PRO A 20 -38.00 8.38 -16.97
C PRO A 20 -37.06 7.21 -17.28
N GLN A 21 -36.23 6.79 -16.33
CA GLN A 21 -35.35 5.63 -16.48
C GLN A 21 -36.15 4.33 -16.64
N HIS A 22 -37.17 4.15 -15.81
CA HIS A 22 -38.03 2.96 -15.86
C HIS A 22 -38.86 2.92 -17.15
N VAL A 23 -39.34 4.08 -17.62
CA VAL A 23 -40.05 4.19 -18.89
C VAL A 23 -39.15 3.81 -20.07
N TYR A 24 -37.91 4.31 -20.08
CA TYR A 24 -36.92 3.98 -21.10
C TYR A 24 -36.62 2.48 -21.15
N VAL A 25 -36.28 1.88 -20.00
CA VAL A 25 -36.00 0.44 -19.91
C VAL A 25 -37.21 -0.38 -20.33
N ASN A 26 -38.41 0.00 -19.89
CA ASN A 26 -39.63 -0.70 -20.27
C ASN A 26 -39.90 -0.62 -21.79
N LYS A 27 -39.64 0.53 -22.43
CA LYS A 27 -39.77 0.67 -23.89
C LYS A 27 -38.86 -0.31 -24.64
N ILE A 28 -37.60 -0.41 -24.23
CA ILE A 28 -36.63 -1.33 -24.83
C ILE A 28 -37.04 -2.78 -24.61
N LEU A 29 -37.44 -3.14 -23.39
CA LEU A 29 -37.86 -4.51 -23.08
C LEU A 29 -39.17 -4.90 -23.77
N SER A 30 -40.06 -3.94 -24.04
CA SER A 30 -41.30 -4.18 -24.78
C SER A 30 -41.03 -4.48 -26.26
N ASP A 31 -40.07 -3.79 -26.87
CA ASP A 31 -39.74 -3.87 -28.30
C ASP A 31 -38.32 -4.43 -28.54
N LEU A 32 -37.95 -5.43 -27.74
CA LEU A 32 -36.62 -6.02 -27.80
C LEU A 32 -36.49 -6.86 -29.08
N ASN A 33 -35.42 -6.62 -29.85
CA ASN A 33 -35.12 -7.42 -31.03
C ASN A 33 -34.71 -8.86 -30.63
N MET A 34 -35.61 -9.82 -30.86
CA MET A 34 -35.41 -11.23 -30.53
C MET A 34 -34.52 -11.99 -31.53
N ASP A 35 -34.20 -11.39 -32.68
CA ASP A 35 -33.24 -11.99 -33.63
C ASP A 35 -31.80 -11.89 -33.10
N ILE A 36 -31.53 -10.88 -32.26
CA ILE A 36 -30.23 -10.66 -31.63
C ILE A 36 -30.19 -11.35 -30.25
N TYR A 37 -31.25 -11.20 -29.46
CA TYR A 37 -31.29 -11.69 -28.08
C TYR A 37 -32.28 -12.84 -27.92
N LYS A 38 -31.83 -13.93 -27.28
CA LYS A 38 -32.64 -15.15 -27.09
C LYS A 38 -33.90 -14.94 -26.25
N SER A 39 -33.86 -14.03 -25.27
CA SER A 39 -34.99 -13.68 -24.42
C SER A 39 -34.76 -12.34 -23.71
N LYS A 40 -35.82 -11.75 -23.17
CA LYS A 40 -35.74 -10.56 -22.32
C LYS A 40 -34.91 -10.84 -21.06
N ASN A 41 -35.02 -12.03 -20.48
CA ASN A 41 -34.24 -12.43 -19.32
C ASN A 41 -32.74 -12.46 -19.65
N GLN A 42 -32.37 -13.05 -20.80
CA GLN A 42 -30.97 -13.09 -21.21
C GLN A 42 -30.40 -11.68 -21.41
N PHE A 43 -31.15 -10.80 -22.06
CA PHE A 43 -30.75 -9.40 -22.21
C PHE A 43 -30.51 -8.69 -20.87
N ILE A 44 -31.39 -8.92 -19.88
CA ILE A 44 -31.24 -8.34 -18.54
C ILE A 44 -30.00 -8.91 -17.84
N ILE A 45 -29.77 -10.23 -17.92
CA ILE A 45 -28.59 -10.87 -17.32
C ILE A 45 -27.30 -10.33 -17.94
N ASP A 46 -27.22 -10.26 -19.27
CA ASP A 46 -26.03 -9.78 -19.98
C ASP A 46 -25.73 -8.31 -19.63
N ALA A 47 -26.76 -7.47 -19.54
CA ALA A 47 -26.61 -6.07 -19.16
C ALA A 47 -26.11 -5.91 -17.71
N VAL A 48 -26.67 -6.69 -16.77
CA VAL A 48 -26.23 -6.68 -15.37
C VAL A 48 -24.80 -7.22 -15.26
N GLU A 49 -24.45 -8.30 -15.95
CA GLU A 49 -23.09 -8.85 -15.97
C GLU A 49 -22.08 -7.82 -16.48
N ALA A 50 -22.39 -7.13 -17.58
CA ALA A 50 -21.53 -6.09 -18.14
C ALA A 50 -21.31 -4.94 -17.12
N TYR A 51 -22.38 -4.49 -16.47
CA TYR A 51 -22.31 -3.45 -15.44
C TYR A 51 -21.46 -3.89 -14.24
N CYS A 52 -21.67 -5.12 -13.76
CA CYS A 52 -20.90 -5.72 -12.67
C CYS A 52 -19.41 -5.91 -13.02
N LYS A 53 -19.06 -6.13 -14.29
CA LYS A 53 -17.66 -6.22 -14.75
C LYS A 53 -16.99 -4.85 -14.86
N MET A 54 -17.75 -3.81 -15.21
CA MET A 54 -17.24 -2.44 -15.33
C MET A 54 -16.98 -1.81 -13.96
N LEU A 55 -17.81 -2.12 -12.97
CA LEU A 55 -17.54 -1.76 -11.58
C LEU A 55 -16.52 -2.76 -11.03
N ASN A 56 -15.35 -2.28 -10.59
CA ASN A 56 -14.40 -3.14 -9.88
C ASN A 56 -15.15 -3.86 -8.75
N GLN A 57 -15.17 -5.20 -8.80
CA GLN A 57 -16.03 -6.05 -7.95
C GLN A 57 -15.85 -5.81 -6.45
N ASP A 58 -14.72 -5.21 -6.07
CA ASP A 58 -14.27 -4.95 -4.70
C ASP A 58 -15.28 -4.21 -3.82
N ASP A 59 -16.15 -3.36 -4.40
CA ASP A 59 -17.16 -2.59 -3.63
C ASP A 59 -18.61 -2.98 -3.97
N LEU A 60 -18.82 -3.94 -4.88
CA LEU A 60 -20.17 -4.26 -5.38
C LEU A 60 -20.94 -5.22 -4.45
N THR A 61 -20.23 -6.02 -3.66
CA THR A 61 -20.82 -6.98 -2.74
C THR A 61 -20.26 -6.79 -1.33
N VAL A 62 -21.09 -7.08 -0.33
CA VAL A 62 -20.69 -7.03 1.09
C VAL A 62 -19.45 -7.88 1.34
N ASN A 63 -19.36 -9.06 0.72
CA ASN A 63 -18.20 -9.93 0.83
C ASN A 63 -16.94 -9.33 0.20
N ALA A 64 -17.07 -8.65 -0.94
CA ALA A 64 -15.94 -7.99 -1.57
C ALA A 64 -15.39 -6.84 -0.70
N THR A 65 -16.28 -6.06 -0.07
CA THR A 65 -15.89 -5.02 0.88
C THR A 65 -15.20 -5.61 2.12
N ILE A 66 -15.71 -6.73 2.66
CA ILE A 66 -15.08 -7.44 3.78
C ILE A 66 -13.68 -7.94 3.40
N GLU A 67 -13.54 -8.57 2.23
CA GLU A 67 -12.25 -9.07 1.76
C GLU A 67 -11.24 -7.95 1.49
N ARG A 68 -11.69 -6.78 1.01
CA ARG A 68 -10.86 -5.59 0.88
C ARG A 68 -10.37 -5.09 2.23
N ALA A 69 -11.28 -4.90 3.20
CA ALA A 69 -10.92 -4.49 4.56
C ALA A 69 -9.97 -5.50 5.21
N ARG A 70 -10.16 -6.79 4.94
CA ARG A 70 -9.25 -7.85 5.39
C ARG A 70 -7.87 -7.70 4.76
N LYS A 71 -7.77 -7.44 3.45
CA LYS A 71 -6.51 -7.23 2.72
C LYS A 71 -5.78 -5.96 3.14
N GLU A 72 -6.49 -4.87 3.39
CA GLU A 72 -5.91 -3.59 3.84
C GLU A 72 -5.26 -3.70 5.24
N GLY A 73 -5.67 -4.68 6.05
CA GLY A 73 -5.07 -4.95 7.37
C GLY A 73 -3.83 -5.85 7.37
N TYR A 74 -3.40 -6.41 6.23
CA TYR A 74 -2.24 -7.30 6.17
C TYR A 74 -1.02 -6.64 5.55
N VAL A 75 0.11 -6.73 6.24
CA VAL A 75 1.43 -6.44 5.64
C VAL A 75 1.94 -7.71 4.96
N THR A 76 2.22 -7.63 3.66
CA THR A 76 2.77 -8.77 2.92
C THR A 76 4.27 -8.92 3.16
N ARG A 77 4.82 -10.11 2.88
CA ARG A 77 6.28 -10.34 2.95
C ARG A 77 7.06 -9.39 2.04
N LYS A 78 6.49 -9.02 0.89
CA LYS A 78 7.11 -8.06 -0.03
C LYS A 78 7.20 -6.67 0.58
N ASP A 79 6.14 -6.23 1.25
CA ASP A 79 6.09 -4.94 1.95
C ASP A 79 7.13 -4.89 3.08
N LEU A 80 7.29 -5.99 3.83
CA LEU A 80 8.35 -6.12 4.84
C LEU A 80 9.76 -6.07 4.24
N ASP A 81 10.00 -6.77 3.14
CA ASP A 81 11.29 -6.75 2.45
C ASP A 81 11.61 -5.34 1.89
N GLU A 82 10.60 -4.62 1.41
CA GLU A 82 10.75 -3.24 0.94
C GLU A 82 11.10 -2.30 2.10
N ILE A 83 10.38 -2.37 3.21
CA ILE A 83 10.69 -1.61 4.44
C ILE A 83 12.10 -1.92 4.92
N LYS A 84 12.51 -3.19 4.94
CA LYS A 84 13.87 -3.60 5.34
C LYS A 84 14.93 -2.98 4.45
N ARG A 85 14.74 -3.01 3.12
CA ARG A 85 15.68 -2.40 2.17
C ARG A 85 15.75 -0.88 2.36
N ASP A 86 14.63 -0.23 2.57
CA ASP A 86 14.58 1.22 2.78
C ASP A 86 15.32 1.62 4.07
N ILE A 87 15.10 0.89 5.18
CA ILE A 87 15.84 1.10 6.42
C ILE A 87 17.34 0.91 6.21
N CYS A 88 17.77 -0.20 5.61
CA CYS A 88 19.21 -0.44 5.34
C CYS A 88 19.82 0.66 4.47
N SER A 89 19.11 1.13 3.45
CA SER A 89 19.55 2.20 2.56
C SER A 89 19.74 3.52 3.31
N ARG A 90 18.79 3.87 4.19
CA ARG A 90 18.87 5.08 5.02
C ARG A 90 20.06 5.04 5.97
N VAL A 91 20.23 3.92 6.68
CA VAL A 91 21.36 3.73 7.62
C VAL A 91 22.70 3.86 6.90
N VAL A 92 22.86 3.20 5.74
CA VAL A 92 24.11 3.27 4.97
C VAL A 92 24.42 4.70 4.52
N LYS A 93 23.41 5.44 4.06
CA LYS A 93 23.58 6.84 3.63
C LYS A 93 24.00 7.74 4.79
N GLU A 94 23.35 7.59 5.95
CA GLU A 94 23.64 8.39 7.13
C GLU A 94 25.05 8.13 7.64
N VAL A 95 25.45 6.86 7.76
CA VAL A 95 26.82 6.47 8.14
C VAL A 95 27.85 7.00 7.15
N GLN A 96 27.59 6.90 5.85
CA GLN A 96 28.50 7.45 4.83
C GLN A 96 28.66 8.96 5.00
N GLN A 97 27.59 9.69 5.25
CA GLN A 97 27.63 11.14 5.42
C GLN A 97 28.40 11.55 6.68
N GLU A 98 28.25 10.82 7.77
CA GLU A 98 29.00 11.05 9.01
C GLU A 98 30.50 10.74 8.84
N VAL A 99 30.84 9.62 8.19
CA VAL A 99 32.24 9.27 7.90
C VAL A 99 32.89 10.31 6.99
N ILE A 100 32.20 10.79 5.96
CA ILE A 100 32.69 11.86 5.08
C ILE A 100 32.92 13.14 5.88
N SER A 101 32.00 13.50 6.76
CA SER A 101 32.14 14.67 7.64
C SER A 101 33.38 14.55 8.53
N MET A 102 33.54 13.40 9.20
CA MET A 102 34.67 13.13 10.09
C MET A 102 36.01 13.11 9.34
N LEU A 103 36.08 12.48 8.17
CA LEU A 103 37.27 12.47 7.34
C LEU A 103 37.56 13.86 6.77
N GLY A 104 36.55 14.61 6.36
CA GLY A 104 36.70 15.98 5.86
C GLY A 104 37.25 16.92 6.92
N THR A 105 36.74 16.84 8.15
CA THR A 105 37.28 17.61 9.29
C THR A 105 38.68 17.17 9.68
N ALA A 106 38.96 15.87 9.72
CA ALA A 106 40.30 15.35 10.03
C ALA A 106 41.34 15.74 8.97
N LEU A 107 40.97 15.71 7.68
CA LEU A 107 41.84 16.14 6.60
C LEU A 107 42.05 17.66 6.61
N ALA A 108 41.00 18.45 6.85
CA ALA A 108 41.12 19.90 7.00
C ALA A 108 42.06 20.27 8.15
N ALA A 109 41.98 19.57 9.29
CA ALA A 109 42.89 19.75 10.43
C ALA A 109 44.35 19.34 10.10
N LYS A 110 44.55 18.37 9.20
CA LYS A 110 45.89 17.96 8.72
C LYS A 110 46.45 18.89 7.65
N GLN A 111 45.60 19.55 6.87
CA GLN A 111 46.01 20.43 5.77
C GLN A 111 46.22 21.89 6.23
N SER A 112 45.72 22.25 7.42
CA SER A 112 46.11 23.46 8.15
C SER A 112 47.46 23.31 8.85
N VAL A 113 48.53 22.97 8.11
CA VAL A 113 49.91 23.16 8.58
C VAL A 113 50.74 23.66 7.39
N ASN A 114 50.74 24.98 7.20
CA ASN A 114 51.91 25.73 6.75
C ASN A 114 51.78 27.21 7.13
N VAL A 115 52.82 27.67 7.86
CA VAL A 115 53.16 29.02 8.35
C VAL A 115 52.33 29.45 9.58
N THR A 116 52.86 29.57 10.80
CA THR A 116 54.17 30.07 11.25
C THR A 116 54.55 29.38 12.56
N GLU A 117 55.86 29.15 12.77
CA GLU A 117 56.43 28.72 14.05
C GLU A 117 56.02 29.68 15.18
N GLU A 118 55.52 29.15 16.30
CA GLU A 118 55.86 29.63 17.63
C GLU A 118 55.50 28.57 18.70
N THR A 119 56.57 27.99 19.24
CA THR A 119 56.77 27.36 20.56
C THR A 119 55.60 26.98 21.47
N THR A 120 55.71 25.73 21.95
CA THR A 120 55.48 25.25 23.34
C THR A 120 54.05 24.94 23.82
N LYS A 121 53.71 23.65 23.91
CA LYS A 121 53.65 22.80 25.13
C LYS A 121 52.68 21.64 24.87
N VAL A 122 53.22 20.42 24.92
CA VAL A 122 52.44 19.16 24.88
C VAL A 122 51.62 19.07 26.16
N LYS A 123 50.30 18.89 26.03
CA LYS A 123 49.47 18.28 27.07
C LYS A 123 49.15 16.86 26.61
N GLU A 124 49.48 15.90 27.47
CA GLU A 124 49.07 14.50 27.38
C GLU A 124 47.55 14.43 27.59
N ASP A 125 46.82 13.94 26.59
CA ASP A 125 45.44 13.52 26.79
C ASP A 125 45.43 12.01 27.06
N ASN A 126 45.14 11.68 28.31
CA ASN A 126 44.97 10.34 28.84
C ASN A 126 43.88 9.57 28.06
N PHE A 127 44.26 8.43 27.50
CA PHE A 127 43.32 7.37 27.16
C PHE A 127 42.84 6.71 28.44
N GLY A 128 41.72 7.16 29.00
CA GLY A 128 41.16 6.51 30.18
C GLY A 128 40.02 7.23 30.84
N GLU A 129 38.85 7.25 30.19
CA GLU A 129 37.58 7.25 30.93
C GLU A 129 36.47 6.72 30.03
N VAL A 130 35.94 5.55 30.38
CA VAL A 130 34.69 5.06 29.79
C VAL A 130 33.59 5.97 30.32
N ASN A 131 32.94 6.71 29.43
CA ASN A 131 31.85 7.61 29.79
C ASN A 131 30.69 6.81 30.40
N ASP A 132 30.41 7.03 31.68
CA ASP A 132 29.36 6.38 32.48
C ASP A 132 27.96 6.48 31.82
N ALA A 133 27.72 7.52 31.03
CA ALA A 133 26.49 7.67 30.26
C ALA A 133 26.31 6.59 29.17
N VAL A 134 27.40 6.10 28.58
CA VAL A 134 27.37 5.05 27.55
C VAL A 134 27.10 3.67 28.18
N VAL A 135 27.59 3.46 29.41
CA VAL A 135 27.33 2.24 30.19
C VAL A 135 25.86 2.18 30.63
N GLY A 136 25.29 3.31 31.07
CA GLY A 136 23.87 3.39 31.46
C GLY A 136 22.88 3.16 30.30
N LEU A 137 23.28 3.46 29.06
CA LEU A 137 22.47 3.16 27.87
C LEU A 137 22.44 1.66 27.56
N ALA A 138 23.56 0.96 27.77
CA ALA A 138 23.67 -0.48 27.53
C ALA A 138 22.88 -1.32 28.55
N THR A 139 22.76 -0.83 29.80
CA THR A 139 22.02 -1.53 30.86
C THR A 139 20.50 -1.49 30.66
N ASN A 140 19.95 -0.54 29.90
CA ASN A 140 18.51 -0.42 29.67
C ASN A 140 17.94 -1.38 28.60
N TRP A 141 18.79 -2.18 27.95
CA TRP A 141 18.38 -3.18 26.95
C TRP A 141 18.40 -4.60 27.48
N VAL A 142 18.90 -4.78 28.72
CA VAL A 142 18.94 -6.04 29.43
C VAL A 142 17.89 -5.97 30.54
N ASP A 143 16.62 -5.97 30.14
CA ASP A 143 15.47 -6.38 30.94
C ASP A 143 14.35 -6.87 30.02
#